data_AF-A0A6M0FWI8-F1
#
_entry.id   AF-A0A6M0FWI8-F1
#
_cell.length_a   1.000
_cell.length_b   1.000
_cell.length_c   1.000
_cell.angle_alpha   90.00
_cell.angle_beta   90.00
_cell.angle_gamma   90.00
#
_symmetry.space_group_name_H-M   'P 1'
#
loop_
_entity.id
_entity.type
_entity.pdbx_description
1 polymer ?
#
loop_
_entity_poly.entity_id
_entity_poly.type
_entity_poly.pdbx_seq_one_letter_code
_entity_poly.pdbx_strand_id
1 'polypeptide(L)'
;MTTNLDNIEKSLLNTLAKPQNKAEGIILYDYPRRDQEDIREYLGRTSEIIELGAWETAIASAIFILEAIMPLMAEEHRIDFETKTPTELLQVFYQNNLISLEACDALSQALALREAFMSKQETTESDRDFAERVLAIVTNLFHTLANVE
;
A
#
# COMPACT_ATOMS: atom_id res chain seq x y z
N MET A 1 -10.51 12.58 59.44
CA MET A 1 -10.55 11.68 58.26
C MET A 1 -9.75 12.37 57.15
N THR A 2 -8.45 12.12 57.09
CA THR A 2 -7.54 12.75 56.12
C THR A 2 -6.89 11.63 55.34
N THR A 3 -7.51 11.26 54.22
CA THR A 3 -7.00 10.21 53.33
C THR A 3 -6.51 10.83 52.03
N ASN A 4 -5.18 11.01 51.98
CA ASN A 4 -4.30 10.76 50.83
C ASN A 4 -4.54 11.53 49.53
N LEU A 5 -4.36 12.85 49.55
CA LEU A 5 -3.90 13.61 48.37
C LEU A 5 -2.42 13.32 48.06
N ASP A 6 -1.62 12.93 49.06
CA ASP A 6 -0.17 12.68 48.94
C ASP A 6 0.20 11.47 48.06
N ASN A 7 -0.74 10.54 47.84
CA ASN A 7 -0.51 9.37 46.97
C ASN A 7 -0.71 9.69 45.47
N ILE A 8 -1.41 10.77 45.14
CA ILE A 8 -1.67 11.17 43.75
C ILE A 8 -0.47 11.94 43.20
N GLU A 9 0.15 12.81 43.99
CA GLU A 9 1.33 13.59 43.55
C GLU A 9 2.58 12.72 43.33
N LYS A 10 2.81 11.69 44.16
CA LYS A 10 3.92 10.73 43.94
C LYS A 10 3.74 9.86 42.69
N SER A 11 2.49 9.59 42.31
CA SER A 11 2.19 8.86 41.07
C SER A 11 2.47 9.71 39.83
N LEU A 12 2.11 10.99 39.88
CA LEU A 12 2.31 11.92 38.75
C LEU A 12 3.79 12.31 38.55
N LEU A 13 4.57 12.45 39.62
CA LEU A 13 6.00 12.78 39.53
C LEU A 13 6.87 11.63 39.00
N ASN A 14 6.46 10.38 39.16
CA ASN A 14 7.15 9.23 38.54
C ASN A 14 6.87 9.09 37.03
N THR A 15 5.86 9.79 36.51
CA THR A 15 5.52 9.76 35.08
C THR A 15 6.33 10.76 34.26
N LEU A 16 7.02 11.72 34.90
CA LEU A 16 7.68 12.85 34.21
C LEU A 16 9.22 12.82 34.25
N ALA A 17 9.82 11.70 34.64
CA ALA A 17 11.27 11.55 34.64
C ALA A 17 11.73 10.33 33.85
N LYS A 18 11.72 10.43 32.51
CA LYS A 18 12.81 9.85 31.71
C LYS A 18 13.28 10.82 30.62
N PRO A 19 14.61 11.03 30.51
CA PRO A 19 15.20 11.97 29.58
C PRO A 19 15.07 11.48 28.13
N GLN A 20 14.89 12.45 27.23
CA GLN A 20 15.07 12.33 25.78
C GLN A 20 16.50 11.90 25.43
N ASN A 21 16.63 11.31 24.23
CA ASN A 21 17.84 10.79 23.56
C ASN A 21 18.26 9.36 23.89
N LYS A 22 17.62 8.43 23.18
CA LYS A 22 18.37 7.58 22.26
C LYS A 22 17.74 7.74 20.89
N ALA A 23 18.55 8.01 19.87
CA ALA A 23 18.21 7.73 18.49
C ALA A 23 18.07 6.21 18.36
N GLU A 24 16.93 5.69 18.83
CA GLU A 24 16.47 4.37 18.45
C GLU A 24 15.91 4.56 17.05
N GLY A 25 16.65 4.05 16.07
CA GLY A 25 16.20 4.00 14.70
C GLY A 25 14.76 3.53 14.71
N ILE A 26 13.87 4.33 14.13
CA ILE A 26 12.51 3.91 13.85
C ILE A 26 12.68 2.56 13.17
N ILE A 27 12.23 1.50 13.83
CA ILE A 27 12.14 0.18 13.23
C ILE A 27 11.03 0.37 12.20
N LEU A 28 11.41 0.83 11.01
CA LEU A 28 10.58 0.67 9.81
C LEU A 28 10.38 -0.82 9.71
N TYR A 29 9.13 -1.20 9.89
CA TYR A 29 8.68 -2.56 10.01
C TYR A 29 9.39 -3.44 8.99
N ASP A 30 9.93 -4.56 9.47
CA ASP A 30 10.43 -5.63 8.62
C ASP A 30 9.20 -6.34 8.04
N TYR A 31 8.40 -5.61 7.25
CA TYR A 31 7.60 -6.26 6.23
C TYR A 31 8.61 -7.10 5.47
N PRO A 32 8.34 -8.39 5.20
CA PRO A 32 9.09 -9.06 4.18
C PRO A 32 8.91 -8.18 2.95
N ARG A 33 9.92 -7.36 2.64
CA ARG A 33 10.05 -6.67 1.37
C ARG A 33 9.92 -7.84 0.42
N ARG A 34 8.73 -8.03 -0.17
CA ARG A 34 8.64 -8.88 -1.35
C ARG A 34 9.72 -8.33 -2.24
N ASP A 35 10.72 -9.15 -2.51
CA ASP A 35 11.97 -8.66 -3.05
C ASP A 35 11.61 -7.83 -4.30
N GLN A 36 12.33 -6.73 -4.54
CA GLN A 36 12.16 -6.04 -5.80
C GLN A 36 12.30 -7.03 -6.97
N GLU A 37 13.10 -8.09 -6.80
CA GLU A 37 13.16 -9.25 -7.70
C GLU A 37 11.81 -9.99 -7.83
N ASP A 38 11.13 -10.35 -6.73
CA ASP A 38 9.81 -10.99 -6.77
C ASP A 38 8.78 -10.10 -7.48
N ILE A 39 8.78 -8.80 -7.19
CA ILE A 39 7.85 -7.85 -7.81
C ILE A 39 8.10 -7.80 -9.33
N ARG A 40 9.36 -7.77 -9.78
CA ARG A 40 9.71 -7.84 -11.22
C ARG A 40 9.21 -9.14 -11.85
N GLU A 41 9.40 -10.27 -11.20
CA GLU A 41 8.94 -11.57 -11.71
C GLU A 41 7.40 -11.60 -11.84
N TYR A 42 6.69 -11.09 -10.84
CA TYR A 42 5.23 -11.02 -10.89
C TYR A 42 4.72 -10.07 -11.98
N LEU A 43 5.37 -8.93 -12.20
CA LEU A 43 5.03 -8.02 -13.31
C LEU A 43 5.19 -8.73 -14.66
N GLY A 44 6.28 -9.48 -14.85
CA GLY A 44 6.49 -10.29 -16.05
C GLY A 44 5.38 -11.32 -16.28
N ARG A 45 5.04 -12.08 -15.23
CA ARG A 45 3.93 -13.05 -15.29
C ARG A 45 2.58 -12.39 -15.56
N THR A 46 2.30 -11.22 -15.01
CA THR A 46 1.06 -10.50 -15.30
C THR A 46 0.96 -10.12 -16.77
N SER A 47 2.07 -9.76 -17.41
CA SER A 47 2.11 -9.52 -18.86
C SER A 47 1.76 -10.78 -19.65
N GLU A 48 2.30 -11.93 -19.28
CA GLU A 48 1.98 -13.22 -19.94
C GLU A 48 0.48 -13.56 -19.82
N ILE A 49 -0.15 -13.25 -18.67
CA ILE A 49 -1.59 -13.47 -18.46
C ILE A 49 -2.44 -12.60 -19.42
N ILE A 50 -2.00 -11.37 -19.71
CA ILE A 50 -2.65 -10.50 -20.70
C ILE A 50 -2.56 -11.13 -22.10
N GLU A 51 -1.40 -11.67 -22.47
CA GLU A 51 -1.19 -12.32 -23.77
C GLU A 51 -2.08 -13.57 -23.97
N LEU A 52 -2.40 -14.27 -22.88
CA LEU A 52 -3.32 -15.39 -22.86
C LEU A 52 -4.81 -14.99 -22.95
N GLY A 53 -5.11 -13.68 -22.93
CA GLY A 53 -6.48 -13.15 -23.00
C GLY A 53 -7.26 -13.26 -21.68
N ALA A 54 -6.58 -13.51 -20.55
CA ALA A 54 -7.21 -13.64 -19.24
C ALA A 54 -7.17 -12.30 -18.46
N TRP A 55 -7.89 -11.30 -18.97
CA TRP A 55 -7.73 -9.90 -18.54
C TRP A 55 -8.11 -9.63 -17.08
N GLU A 56 -9.20 -10.21 -16.59
CA GLU A 56 -9.63 -10.08 -15.20
C GLU A 56 -8.60 -10.71 -14.24
N THR A 57 -8.00 -11.82 -14.66
CA THR A 57 -6.91 -12.47 -13.93
C THR A 57 -5.67 -11.59 -13.92
N ALA A 58 -5.35 -10.94 -15.04
CA ALA A 58 -4.24 -9.99 -15.11
C ALA A 58 -4.48 -8.78 -14.20
N ILE A 59 -5.69 -8.23 -14.18
CA ILE A 59 -6.07 -7.12 -13.29
C ILE A 59 -5.95 -7.54 -11.82
N ALA A 60 -6.48 -8.71 -11.45
CA ALA A 60 -6.36 -9.23 -10.10
C ALA A 60 -4.88 -9.43 -9.69
N SER A 61 -4.05 -9.92 -10.62
CA SER A 61 -2.60 -10.05 -10.41
C SER A 61 -1.91 -8.70 -10.26
N ALA A 62 -2.25 -7.71 -11.08
CA ALA A 62 -1.68 -6.37 -11.00
C ALA A 62 -2.04 -5.69 -9.67
N ILE A 63 -3.27 -5.87 -9.19
CA ILE A 63 -3.69 -5.36 -7.87
C ILE A 63 -2.97 -6.07 -6.73
N PHE A 64 -2.74 -7.38 -6.83
CA PHE A 64 -1.93 -8.10 -5.85
C PHE A 64 -0.49 -7.57 -5.76
N ILE A 65 0.08 -7.13 -6.89
CA ILE A 65 1.40 -6.48 -6.95
C ILE A 65 1.31 -5.08 -6.35
N LEU A 66 0.27 -4.30 -6.70
CA LEU A 66 0.03 -2.98 -6.12
C LEU A 66 -0.05 -3.04 -4.58
N GLU A 67 -0.73 -4.03 -4.01
CA GLU A 67 -0.81 -4.24 -2.55
C GLU A 67 0.56 -4.47 -1.89
N ALA A 68 1.56 -4.95 -2.64
CA ALA A 68 2.94 -5.03 -2.16
C ALA A 68 3.71 -3.71 -2.33
N ILE A 69 3.41 -2.94 -3.39
CA ILE A 69 4.05 -1.65 -3.69
C ILE A 69 3.58 -0.54 -2.75
N MET A 70 2.28 -0.49 -2.42
CA MET A 70 1.72 0.63 -1.66
C MET A 70 2.36 0.80 -0.27
N PRO A 71 2.63 -0.25 0.54
CA PRO A 71 3.37 -0.10 1.79
C PRO A 71 4.77 0.50 1.59
N LEU A 72 5.51 0.07 0.56
CA LEU A 72 6.84 0.60 0.25
C LEU A 72 6.78 2.09 -0.11
N MET A 73 5.80 2.50 -0.93
CA MET A 73 5.56 3.91 -1.22
C MET A 73 5.18 4.70 0.03
N ALA A 74 4.32 4.15 0.87
CA ALA A 74 3.88 4.83 2.08
C ALA A 74 5.04 5.03 3.06
N GLU A 75 5.91 4.04 3.24
CA GLU A 75 7.12 4.13 4.05
C GLU A 75 8.08 5.21 3.57
N GLU A 76 8.40 5.22 2.27
CA GLU A 76 9.30 6.20 1.65
C GLU A 76 8.80 7.65 1.89
N HIS A 77 7.48 7.83 1.83
CA HIS A 77 6.84 9.14 2.00
C HIS A 77 6.34 9.43 3.42
N ARG A 78 6.65 8.57 4.40
CA ARG A 78 6.22 8.70 5.82
C ARG A 78 4.69 8.83 5.98
N ILE A 79 3.94 8.12 5.15
CA ILE A 79 2.49 8.03 5.19
C ILE A 79 2.11 6.84 6.07
N ASP A 80 1.21 7.05 7.04
CA ASP A 80 0.61 5.96 7.80
C ASP A 80 -0.31 5.13 6.89
N PHE A 81 -0.01 3.85 6.70
CA PHE A 81 -0.80 2.92 5.88
C PHE A 81 -1.46 1.79 6.68
N GLU A 82 -1.06 1.55 7.94
CA GLU A 82 -1.57 0.43 8.75
C GLU A 82 -3.07 0.55 9.04
N THR A 83 -3.55 1.79 9.13
CA THR A 83 -4.95 2.11 9.45
C THR A 83 -5.83 2.27 8.21
N LYS A 84 -5.27 2.09 7.00
CA LYS A 84 -5.93 2.46 5.75
C LYS A 84 -6.17 1.26 4.88
N THR A 85 -7.35 1.22 4.27
CA THR A 85 -7.66 0.32 3.17
C THR A 85 -6.85 0.70 1.92
N PRO A 86 -6.66 -0.23 0.96
CA PRO A 86 -6.05 0.06 -0.34
C PRO A 86 -6.63 1.30 -1.03
N THR A 87 -7.95 1.44 -1.04
CA THR A 87 -8.65 2.57 -1.66
C THR A 87 -8.35 3.88 -0.94
N GLU A 88 -8.35 3.90 0.39
CA GLU A 88 -7.99 5.09 1.16
C GLU A 88 -6.53 5.48 0.92
N LEU A 89 -5.63 4.50 0.83
CA LEU A 89 -4.22 4.74 0.59
C LEU A 89 -3.95 5.33 -0.80
N LEU A 90 -4.67 4.88 -1.85
CA LEU A 90 -4.63 5.50 -3.18
C LEU A 90 -5.08 6.95 -3.16
N GLN A 91 -6.13 7.28 -2.40
CA GLN A 91 -6.59 8.66 -2.25
C GLN A 91 -5.53 9.53 -1.56
N VAL A 92 -4.87 8.99 -0.53
CA VAL A 92 -3.75 9.69 0.13
C VAL A 92 -2.58 9.91 -0.83
N PHE A 93 -2.22 8.92 -1.65
CA PHE A 93 -1.17 9.07 -2.65
C PHE A 93 -1.50 10.14 -3.70
N TYR A 94 -2.75 10.20 -4.14
CA TYR A 94 -3.21 11.26 -5.03
C TYR A 94 -3.13 12.64 -4.37
N GLN A 95 -3.62 12.77 -3.13
CA GLN A 95 -3.57 14.03 -2.37
C GLN A 95 -2.14 14.53 -2.11
N ASN A 96 -1.17 13.62 -2.02
CA ASN A 96 0.25 13.93 -1.88
C ASN A 96 0.98 14.07 -3.22
N ASN A 97 0.28 14.07 -4.36
CA ASN A 97 0.84 14.15 -5.72
C ASN A 97 1.84 13.03 -6.06
N LEU A 98 1.71 11.86 -5.44
CA LEU A 98 2.55 10.68 -5.73
C LEU A 98 2.04 9.91 -6.95
N ILE A 99 0.73 10.01 -7.22
CA ILE A 99 0.07 9.45 -8.40
C ILE A 99 -0.86 10.51 -9.01
N SER A 100 -1.14 10.39 -10.31
CA SER A 100 -2.11 11.26 -10.98
C SER A 100 -3.55 10.88 -10.62
N LEU A 101 -4.50 11.80 -10.82
CA LEU A 101 -5.93 11.50 -10.69
C LEU A 101 -6.32 10.32 -11.59
N GLU A 102 -5.80 10.32 -12.82
CA GLU A 102 -6.03 9.27 -13.81
C GLU A 102 -5.57 7.89 -13.32
N ALA A 103 -4.41 7.82 -12.66
CA ALA A 103 -3.91 6.60 -12.07
C ALA A 103 -4.75 6.18 -10.87
N CYS A 104 -5.13 7.13 -10.00
CA CYS A 104 -5.98 6.87 -8.85
C CYS A 104 -7.34 6.27 -9.25
N ASP A 105 -7.98 6.84 -10.27
CA ASP A 105 -9.28 6.38 -10.77
C ASP A 105 -9.18 4.97 -11.37
N ALA A 106 -8.18 4.72 -12.22
CA ALA A 106 -7.98 3.42 -12.85
C ALA A 106 -7.68 2.31 -11.83
N LEU A 107 -6.82 2.59 -10.85
CA LEU A 107 -6.48 1.63 -9.80
C LEU A 107 -7.66 1.37 -8.85
N SER A 108 -8.48 2.39 -8.55
CA SER A 108 -9.70 2.24 -7.74
C SER A 108 -10.73 1.37 -8.46
N GLN A 109 -10.92 1.55 -9.77
CA GLN A 109 -11.77 0.69 -10.59
C GLN A 109 -11.25 -0.76 -10.63
N ALA A 110 -9.94 -0.93 -10.79
CA ALA A 110 -9.30 -2.25 -10.79
C ALA A 110 -9.42 -2.98 -9.44
N LEU A 111 -9.33 -2.26 -8.31
CA LEU A 111 -9.61 -2.81 -6.98
C LEU A 111 -11.04 -3.35 -6.88
N ALA A 112 -12.03 -2.56 -7.30
CA ALA A 112 -13.43 -2.98 -7.29
C ALA A 112 -13.68 -4.20 -8.20
N LEU A 113 -13.06 -4.23 -9.38
CA LEU A 113 -13.13 -5.36 -10.30
C LEU A 113 -12.52 -6.63 -9.69
N ARG A 114 -11.35 -6.53 -9.03
CA ARG A 114 -10.76 -7.67 -8.31
C ARG A 114 -11.71 -8.19 -7.23
N GLU A 115 -12.32 -7.32 -6.42
CA GLU A 115 -13.24 -7.75 -5.36
C GLU A 115 -14.46 -8.49 -5.93
N ALA A 116 -15.04 -7.99 -7.02
CA ALA A 116 -16.14 -8.63 -7.72
C ALA A 116 -15.73 -9.98 -8.34
N PHE A 117 -14.55 -10.06 -8.95
CA PHE A 117 -13.99 -11.29 -9.52
C PHE A 117 -13.73 -12.35 -8.45
N MET A 118 -13.11 -11.97 -7.34
CA MET A 118 -12.80 -12.87 -6.22
C MET A 118 -14.06 -13.36 -5.48
N SER A 119 -15.12 -12.55 -5.46
CA SER A 119 -16.41 -12.93 -4.88
C SER A 119 -17.31 -13.73 -5.83
N LYS A 120 -16.82 -14.09 -7.03
CA LYS A 120 -17.53 -14.83 -8.08
C LYS A 120 -18.84 -14.17 -8.53
N GLN A 121 -18.88 -12.83 -8.54
CA GLN A 121 -20.01 -12.12 -9.12
C GLN A 121 -19.99 -12.31 -10.65
N GLU A 122 -21.10 -12.77 -11.23
CA GLU A 122 -21.21 -13.32 -12.60
C GLU A 122 -20.91 -12.34 -13.75
N THR A 123 -20.55 -11.09 -13.49
CA THR A 123 -20.47 -10.01 -14.51
C THR A 123 -19.21 -9.15 -14.41
N THR A 124 -18.07 -9.76 -14.06
CA THR A 124 -16.78 -9.08 -14.21
C THR A 124 -16.24 -9.36 -15.60
N GLU A 125 -16.67 -8.57 -16.57
CA GLU A 125 -16.00 -8.49 -17.88
C GLU A 125 -15.12 -7.24 -17.89
N SER A 126 -13.89 -7.41 -18.36
CA SER A 126 -12.96 -6.33 -18.64
C SER A 126 -12.46 -6.44 -20.08
N ASP A 127 -11.65 -5.47 -20.50
CA ASP A 127 -11.03 -5.46 -21.81
C ASP A 127 -9.51 -5.40 -21.69
N ARG A 128 -8.85 -5.73 -22.80
CA ARG A 128 -7.40 -5.75 -22.91
C ARG A 128 -6.77 -4.39 -22.59
N ASP A 129 -7.33 -3.31 -23.14
CA ASP A 129 -6.77 -1.97 -23.03
C ASP A 129 -6.74 -1.52 -21.56
N PHE A 130 -7.80 -1.86 -20.81
CA PHE A 130 -7.86 -1.58 -19.38
C PHE A 130 -6.86 -2.43 -18.58
N ALA A 131 -6.73 -3.72 -18.87
CA ALA A 131 -5.74 -4.57 -18.20
C ALA A 131 -4.30 -4.10 -18.45
N GLU A 132 -3.95 -3.76 -19.69
CA GLU A 132 -2.65 -3.21 -20.06
C GLU A 132 -2.38 -1.87 -19.37
N ARG A 133 -3.39 -1.00 -19.30
CA ARG A 133 -3.30 0.29 -18.60
C ARG A 133 -3.04 0.11 -17.10
N VAL A 134 -3.77 -0.78 -16.44
CA VAL A 134 -3.57 -1.06 -15.01
C VAL A 134 -2.16 -1.59 -14.76
N LEU A 135 -1.70 -2.57 -15.56
CA LEU A 135 -0.35 -3.10 -15.46
C LEU A 135 0.72 -2.01 -15.68
N ALA A 136 0.53 -1.14 -16.66
CA ALA A 136 1.45 -0.04 -16.94
C ALA A 136 1.56 0.93 -15.76
N ILE A 137 0.43 1.29 -15.13
CA ILE A 137 0.43 2.15 -13.93
C ILE A 137 1.21 1.47 -12.80
N VAL A 138 0.90 0.21 -12.49
CA VAL A 138 1.58 -0.52 -11.39
C VAL A 138 3.08 -0.66 -11.67
N THR A 139 3.47 -0.96 -12.90
CA THR A 139 4.88 -1.03 -13.33
C THR A 139 5.61 0.30 -13.13
N ASN A 140 4.97 1.41 -13.51
CA ASN A 140 5.56 2.75 -13.34
C ASN A 140 5.73 3.12 -11.86
N LEU A 141 4.79 2.75 -10.99
CA LEU A 141 4.91 2.97 -9.55
C LEU A 141 6.10 2.18 -8.98
N PHE A 142 6.24 0.91 -9.37
CA PHE A 142 7.38 0.09 -8.97
C PHE A 142 8.73 0.68 -9.43
N HIS A 143 8.81 1.13 -10.68
CA HIS A 143 10.03 1.77 -11.19
C HIS A 143 10.35 3.09 -10.49
N THR A 144 9.33 3.84 -10.05
CA THR A 144 9.56 5.07 -9.29
C THR A 144 10.21 4.77 -7.94
N LEU A 145 9.82 3.67 -7.28
CA LEU A 145 10.45 3.20 -6.05
C LEU A 145 11.87 2.67 -6.26
N ALA A 146 12.12 1.92 -7.34
CA ALA A 146 13.41 1.28 -7.58
C ALA A 146 14.55 2.25 -7.94
N ASN A 147 14.22 3.49 -8.35
CA ASN A 147 15.20 4.50 -8.76
C ASN A 147 15.55 5.52 -7.66
N VAL A 148 15.01 5.36 -6.44
CA VAL A 148 15.39 6.17 -5.28
C VAL A 148 16.62 5.51 -4.63
N GLU A 149 17.80 5.69 -5.24
CA GLU A 149 19.12 5.36 -4.69
C GLU A 149 19.91 6.63 -4.33
#